data_AF-Q0RMD3-F1
#
_entry.id   AF-Q0RMD3-F1
#
_cell.length_a   1.000
_cell.length_b   1.000
_cell.length_c   1.000
_cell.angle_alpha   90.00
_cell.angle_beta   90.00
_cell.angle_gamma   90.00
#
_symmetry.space_group_name_H-M   'P 1'
#
loop_
_entity.id
_entity.type
_entity.pdbx_description
1 polymer ?
#
loop_
_entity_poly.entity_id
_entity_poly.type
_entity_poly.pdbx_seq_one_letter_code
_entity_poly.pdbx_strand_id
1 'polypeptide(L)'
;MPNPAGQAEFFVSLTGPVGREVYRRGTVLLVAARRQVGVAVPDPLGRARDRRVGQLRDSLTIQSIASPLGPSVRVGSADPIALLHHEGSRPHTIFPRRRDGVLHFYWPQRNTWVFLRKVNHPGTAPNRYLSDNLHLTIT
;
A
#
# COMPACT_ATOMS: atom_id res chain seq x y z
N MET A 1 37.03 0.17 29.56
CA MET A 1 36.72 -0.43 28.25
C MET A 1 35.21 -0.59 28.17
N PRO A 2 34.51 -0.05 27.15
CA PRO A 2 33.08 -0.32 27.00
C PRO A 2 32.84 -1.81 26.72
N ASN A 3 31.78 -2.37 27.30
CA ASN A 3 31.44 -3.79 27.18
C ASN A 3 30.97 -4.10 25.74
N PRO A 4 31.70 -4.92 24.96
CA PRO A 4 31.35 -5.23 23.58
C PRO A 4 30.00 -5.95 23.44
N ALA A 5 29.59 -6.73 24.45
CA ALA A 5 28.27 -7.36 24.46
C ALA A 5 27.14 -6.33 24.61
N GLY A 6 27.35 -5.31 25.45
CA GLY A 6 26.40 -4.20 25.62
C GLY A 6 26.28 -3.31 24.37
N GLN A 7 27.37 -3.15 23.61
CA GLN A 7 27.32 -2.43 22.33
C GLN A 7 26.54 -3.21 21.25
N ALA A 8 26.74 -4.53 21.15
CA ALA A 8 25.98 -5.36 20.22
C ALA A 8 24.48 -5.39 20.56
N GLU A 9 24.14 -5.49 21.85
CA GLU A 9 22.75 -5.42 22.31
C GLU A 9 22.12 -4.05 21.98
N PHE A 10 22.87 -2.96 22.12
CA PHE A 10 22.36 -1.62 21.83
C PHE A 10 22.15 -1.36 20.34
N PHE A 11 23.15 -1.66 19.51
CA PHE A 11 23.19 -1.24 18.10
C PHE A 11 22.69 -2.28 17.10
N VAL A 12 22.67 -3.57 17.45
CA VAL A 12 22.39 -4.65 16.49
C VAL A 12 21.10 -5.42 16.86
N SER A 13 20.76 -5.50 18.14
CA SER A 13 19.57 -6.24 18.58
C SER A 13 18.25 -5.59 18.15
N LEU A 14 17.34 -6.40 17.62
CA LEU A 14 15.95 -6.00 17.36
C LEU A 14 15.19 -5.62 18.63
N THR A 15 15.56 -6.24 19.76
CA THR A 15 14.94 -5.96 21.06
C THR A 15 15.69 -4.90 21.85
N GLY A 16 16.88 -4.49 21.40
CA GLY A 16 17.67 -3.40 21.99
C GLY A 16 17.02 -2.03 21.81
N PRO A 17 17.52 -0.98 22.49
CA PRO A 17 16.96 0.37 22.40
C PRO A 17 16.80 0.89 20.97
N VAL A 18 17.81 0.69 20.10
CA VAL A 18 17.74 1.11 18.68
C VAL A 18 16.69 0.30 17.93
N GLY A 19 16.65 -1.03 18.12
CA GLY A 19 15.67 -1.89 17.46
C GLY A 19 14.23 -1.53 17.83
N ARG A 20 13.97 -1.24 19.11
CA ARG A 20 12.65 -0.79 19.57
C ARG A 20 12.26 0.56 18.97
N GLU A 21 13.20 1.50 18.89
CA GLU A 21 12.93 2.82 18.30
C GLU A 21 12.65 2.73 16.78
N VAL A 22 13.43 1.94 16.06
CA VAL A 22 13.20 1.67 14.62
C VAL A 22 11.82 1.01 14.41
N TYR A 23 11.44 0.05 15.25
CA TYR A 23 10.12 -0.57 15.20
C TYR A 23 8.99 0.40 15.52
N ARG A 24 9.17 1.27 16.52
CA ARG A 24 8.20 2.33 16.87
C ARG A 24 7.97 3.26 15.68
N ARG A 25 9.04 3.73 15.04
CA ARG A 25 8.97 4.58 13.83
C ARG A 25 8.26 3.87 12.67
N GLY A 26 8.59 2.61 12.42
CA GLY A 26 7.89 1.80 11.42
C GLY A 26 6.40 1.63 11.73
N THR A 27 6.03 1.52 13.00
CA THR A 27 4.63 1.43 13.44
C THR A 27 3.87 2.72 13.16
N VAL A 28 4.48 3.88 13.45
CA VAL A 28 3.92 5.21 13.11
C VAL A 28 3.67 5.30 11.59
N LEU A 29 4.66 4.92 10.79
CA LEU A 29 4.55 4.89 9.33
C LEU A 29 3.42 3.97 8.86
N LEU A 30 3.33 2.75 9.39
CA LEU A 30 2.29 1.79 9.05
C LEU A 30 0.89 2.32 9.37
N VAL A 31 0.71 2.95 10.52
CA VAL A 31 -0.57 3.55 10.92
C VAL A 31 -0.95 4.70 9.99
N ALA A 32 -0.01 5.60 9.68
CA ALA A 32 -0.24 6.71 8.76
C ALA A 32 -0.58 6.22 7.35
N ALA A 33 0.19 5.25 6.84
CA ALA A 33 -0.05 4.59 5.56
C ALA A 33 -1.46 3.97 5.46
N ARG A 34 -1.89 3.24 6.50
CA ARG A 34 -3.24 2.65 6.56
C ARG A 34 -4.36 3.69 6.60
N ARG A 35 -4.11 4.90 7.11
CA ARG A 35 -5.08 6.00 7.11
C ARG A 35 -5.17 6.69 5.76
N GLN A 36 -4.04 6.82 5.05
CA GLN A 36 -3.97 7.51 3.77
C GLN A 36 -4.40 6.64 2.57
N VAL A 37 -4.15 5.33 2.63
CA VAL A 37 -4.47 4.42 1.53
C VAL A 37 -5.96 4.43 1.21
N GLY A 38 -6.28 4.38 -0.09
CA GLY A 38 -7.65 4.44 -0.56
C GLY A 38 -8.44 3.18 -0.17
N VAL A 39 -9.65 3.37 0.33
CA VAL A 39 -10.58 2.27 0.63
C VAL A 39 -11.70 2.31 -0.40
N ALA A 40 -11.91 1.18 -1.09
CA ALA A 40 -12.94 1.06 -2.10
C ALA A 40 -14.33 1.25 -1.49
N VAL A 41 -15.13 2.17 -2.04
CA VAL A 41 -16.54 2.36 -1.65
C VAL A 41 -17.34 1.15 -2.12
N PRO A 42 -18.15 0.49 -1.25
CA PRO A 42 -19.02 -0.61 -1.65
C PRO A 42 -19.91 -0.26 -2.84
N ASP A 43 -20.23 -1.25 -3.66
CA ASP A 43 -21.23 -1.05 -4.72
C ASP A 43 -22.58 -0.74 -4.08
N PRO A 44 -23.25 0.39 -4.42
CA PRO A 44 -24.56 0.74 -3.85
C PRO A 44 -25.64 -0.33 -4.11
N LEU A 45 -25.45 -1.18 -5.13
CA LEU A 45 -26.36 -2.28 -5.44
C LEU A 45 -25.98 -3.61 -4.74
N GLY A 46 -24.98 -3.59 -3.85
CA GLY A 46 -24.63 -4.72 -2.98
C GLY A 46 -23.97 -5.91 -3.68
N ARG A 47 -23.40 -5.71 -4.89
CA ARG A 47 -22.88 -6.82 -5.68
C ARG A 47 -21.48 -7.25 -5.26
N ALA A 48 -21.20 -8.53 -5.50
CA ALA A 48 -19.91 -9.14 -5.22
C ALA A 48 -18.80 -8.46 -6.05
N ARG A 49 -17.63 -8.27 -5.41
CA ARG A 49 -16.42 -7.75 -6.03
C ARG A 49 -15.31 -8.79 -5.92
N ASP A 50 -14.42 -8.79 -6.91
CA ASP A 50 -13.22 -9.64 -6.90
C ASP A 50 -12.31 -9.35 -5.70
N ARG A 51 -12.36 -8.12 -5.17
CA ARG A 51 -11.52 -7.65 -4.07
C ARG A 51 -12.37 -7.19 -2.89
N ARG A 52 -11.94 -7.56 -1.68
CA ARG A 52 -12.59 -7.13 -0.44
C ARG A 52 -12.37 -5.65 -0.20
N VAL A 53 -13.38 -4.98 0.36
CA VAL A 53 -13.25 -3.58 0.81
C VAL A 53 -12.13 -3.51 1.87
N GLY A 54 -11.23 -2.54 1.73
CA GLY A 54 -10.10 -2.37 2.65
C GLY A 54 -8.95 -3.36 2.45
N GLN A 55 -9.01 -4.28 1.48
CA GLN A 55 -8.00 -5.33 1.32
C GLN A 55 -6.56 -4.80 1.26
N LEU A 56 -6.29 -3.72 0.52
CA LEU A 56 -4.94 -3.13 0.46
C LEU A 56 -4.51 -2.53 1.80
N ARG A 57 -5.41 -1.87 2.53
CA ARG A 57 -5.13 -1.32 3.86
C ARG A 57 -4.75 -2.44 4.83
N ASP A 58 -5.53 -3.51 4.81
CA ASP A 58 -5.40 -4.62 5.74
C ASP A 58 -4.19 -5.49 5.40
N SER A 59 -3.73 -5.50 4.14
CA SER A 59 -2.52 -6.21 3.71
C SER A 59 -1.21 -5.47 4.01
N LEU A 60 -1.28 -4.21 4.46
CA LEU A 60 -0.07 -3.50 4.89
C LEU A 60 0.48 -4.10 6.18
N THR A 61 1.78 -4.41 6.18
CA THR A 61 2.47 -5.02 7.32
C THR A 61 3.79 -4.31 7.61
N ILE A 62 4.30 -4.54 8.82
CA ILE A 62 5.65 -4.21 9.24
C ILE A 62 6.42 -5.51 9.51
N GLN A 63 7.65 -5.59 9.04
CA GLN A 63 8.55 -6.72 9.27
C GLN A 63 9.87 -6.20 9.83
N SER A 64 10.28 -6.71 10.99
CA SER A 64 11.62 -6.46 11.53
C SER A 64 12.64 -7.32 10.78
N ILE A 65 13.75 -6.71 10.38
CA ILE A 65 14.83 -7.36 9.65
C ILE A 65 16.09 -7.23 10.52
N ALA A 66 16.57 -8.37 11.02
CA ALA A 66 17.87 -8.45 11.64
C ALA A 66 18.94 -8.34 10.56
N SER A 67 19.85 -7.39 10.70
CA SER A 67 20.97 -7.18 9.78
C SER A 67 22.24 -6.92 10.58
N PRO A 68 23.41 -7.39 10.11
CA PRO A 68 24.70 -7.01 10.68
C PRO A 68 24.96 -5.49 10.67
N LEU A 69 24.25 -4.74 9.80
CA LEU A 69 24.32 -3.29 9.70
C LEU A 69 23.44 -2.56 10.75
N GLY A 70 22.71 -3.33 11.57
CA GLY A 70 21.80 -2.82 12.60
C GLY A 70 20.33 -3.16 12.33
N PRO A 71 19.43 -2.88 13.30
CA PRO A 71 18.01 -3.09 13.16
C PRO A 71 17.41 -2.30 12.02
N SER A 72 16.60 -2.96 11.19
CA SER A 72 15.82 -2.30 10.15
C SER A 72 14.40 -2.84 10.16
N VAL A 73 13.47 -2.06 9.61
CA VAL A 73 12.08 -2.47 9.43
C VAL A 73 11.66 -2.23 7.99
N ARG A 74 10.86 -3.15 7.45
CA ARG A 74 10.19 -3.00 6.17
C ARG A 74 8.71 -2.77 6.41
N VAL A 75 8.18 -1.68 5.86
CA VAL A 75 6.74 -1.40 5.83
C VAL A 75 6.26 -1.48 4.39
N GLY A 76 5.24 -2.28 4.12
CA GLY A 76 4.76 -2.48 2.76
C GLY A 76 3.60 -3.47 2.67
N SER A 77 3.25 -3.86 1.44
CA SER A 77 2.18 -4.82 1.15
C SER A 77 2.63 -5.75 0.03
N ALA A 78 2.26 -7.03 0.15
CA ALA A 78 2.42 -8.00 -0.92
C ALA A 78 1.25 -7.98 -1.92
N ASP A 79 0.21 -7.17 -1.67
CA ASP A 79 -0.93 -7.07 -2.56
C ASP A 79 -0.51 -6.46 -3.92
N PRO A 80 -0.80 -7.11 -5.05
CA PRO A 80 -0.39 -6.64 -6.37
C PRO A 80 -0.86 -5.22 -6.73
N ILE A 81 -1.95 -4.74 -6.12
CA ILE A 81 -2.45 -3.38 -6.40
C ILE A 81 -1.65 -2.29 -5.68
N ALA A 82 -0.79 -2.66 -4.72
CA ALA A 82 -0.05 -1.71 -3.89
C ALA A 82 0.77 -0.72 -4.75
N LEU A 83 1.52 -1.24 -5.73
CA LEU A 83 2.33 -0.41 -6.62
C LEU A 83 1.47 0.52 -7.46
N LEU A 84 0.39 0.00 -8.06
CA LEU A 84 -0.51 0.79 -8.89
C LEU A 84 -1.19 1.91 -8.10
N HIS A 85 -1.54 1.65 -6.84
CA HIS A 85 -2.14 2.65 -5.96
C HIS A 85 -1.12 3.70 -5.50
N HIS A 86 0.12 3.26 -5.24
CA HIS A 86 1.21 4.11 -4.78
C HIS A 86 1.71 5.06 -5.87
N GLU A 87 2.01 4.53 -7.05
CA GLU A 87 2.59 5.28 -8.17
C GLU A 87 1.55 5.83 -9.15
N GLY A 88 0.31 5.36 -9.07
CA GLY A 88 -0.74 5.68 -10.03
C GLY A 88 -0.56 4.95 -11.36
N SER A 89 -1.29 5.40 -12.37
CA SER A 89 -1.21 4.87 -13.73
C SER A 89 -1.20 5.99 -14.76
N ARG A 90 -0.50 5.78 -15.87
CA ARG A 90 -0.48 6.70 -17.02
C ARG A 90 -1.78 6.58 -17.82
N PRO A 91 -2.14 7.58 -18.66
CA PRO A 91 -3.21 7.44 -19.62
C PRO A 91 -3.03 6.18 -20.49
N HIS A 92 -4.07 5.36 -20.60
CA HIS A 92 -4.02 4.11 -21.37
C HIS A 92 -5.41 3.66 -21.81
N THR A 93 -5.45 2.85 -22.87
CA THR A 93 -6.69 2.24 -23.35
C THR A 93 -6.91 0.89 -22.67
N ILE A 94 -8.08 0.71 -22.09
CA ILE A 94 -8.53 -0.56 -21.51
C ILE A 94 -9.32 -1.31 -22.58
N PHE A 95 -8.95 -2.57 -22.79
CA PHE A 95 -9.62 -3.49 -23.70
C PHE A 95 -10.27 -4.64 -22.92
N PRO A 96 -11.35 -5.25 -23.44
CA PRO A 96 -11.90 -6.48 -22.90
C PRO A 96 -10.85 -7.61 -23.00
N ARG A 97 -10.87 -8.54 -22.03
CA ARG A 97 -9.90 -9.66 -22.00
C ARG A 97 -10.08 -10.64 -23.16
N ARG A 98 -11.31 -10.80 -23.67
CA ARG A 98 -11.63 -11.67 -24.82
C ARG A 98 -11.70 -10.83 -26.09
N ARG A 99 -11.22 -11.38 -27.22
CA ARG A 99 -11.15 -10.71 -28.53
C ARG A 99 -12.47 -10.05 -28.96
N ASP A 100 -13.58 -10.75 -28.76
CA ASP A 100 -14.93 -10.27 -29.10
C ASP A 100 -15.74 -9.88 -27.85
N GLY A 101 -15.07 -9.67 -26.72
CA GLY A 101 -15.71 -9.29 -25.47
C GLY A 101 -16.16 -7.82 -25.45
N VAL A 102 -16.93 -7.48 -24.43
CA VAL A 102 -17.29 -6.10 -24.09
C VAL A 102 -16.92 -5.82 -22.64
N LEU A 103 -16.50 -4.59 -22.37
CA LEU A 103 -16.40 -4.05 -21.02
C LEU A 103 -17.80 -3.70 -20.55
N HIS A 104 -18.17 -4.15 -19.36
CA HIS A 104 -19.47 -3.90 -18.77
C HIS A 104 -19.30 -3.36 -17.36
N PHE A 105 -19.74 -2.12 -17.13
CA PHE A 105 -19.68 -1.46 -15.83
C PHE A 105 -20.78 -0.40 -15.70
N TYR A 106 -21.10 -0.04 -14.46
CA TYR A 106 -22.03 1.04 -14.17
C TYR A 106 -21.29 2.37 -14.23
N TRP A 107 -21.89 3.36 -14.88
CA TRP A 107 -21.36 4.73 -14.95
C TRP A 107 -22.16 5.63 -14.00
N PRO A 108 -21.66 5.92 -12.78
CA PRO A 108 -22.40 6.69 -11.79
C PRO A 108 -22.84 8.07 -12.26
N GLN A 109 -21.97 8.80 -12.97
CA GLN A 109 -22.26 10.14 -13.48
C GLN A 109 -23.39 10.16 -14.51
N ARG A 110 -23.69 9.03 -15.17
CA ARG A 110 -24.80 8.90 -16.12
C ARG A 110 -25.95 8.06 -15.60
N ASN A 111 -25.83 7.54 -14.36
CA ASN A 111 -26.78 6.63 -13.74
C ASN A 111 -27.23 5.49 -14.68
N THR A 112 -26.29 4.87 -15.41
CA THR A 112 -26.64 3.84 -16.40
C THR A 112 -25.55 2.79 -16.57
N TRP A 113 -25.95 1.64 -17.11
CA TRP A 113 -25.07 0.55 -17.51
C TRP A 113 -24.48 0.83 -18.88
N VAL A 114 -23.16 0.67 -19.00
CA VAL A 114 -22.47 0.86 -20.27
C VAL A 114 -21.75 -0.39 -20.72
N PHE A 115 -21.83 -0.61 -22.04
CA PHE A 115 -21.16 -1.69 -22.75
C PHE A 115 -20.25 -1.06 -23.79
N LEU A 116 -18.94 -1.24 -23.62
CA LEU A 116 -17.94 -0.59 -24.47
C LEU A 116 -16.92 -1.61 -24.97
N ARG A 117 -16.48 -1.46 -26.23
CA ARG A 117 -15.39 -2.27 -26.78
C ARG A 117 -14.01 -1.80 -26.32
N LYS A 118 -13.89 -0.56 -25.83
CA LYS A 118 -12.67 0.02 -25.25
C LYS A 118 -13.03 1.21 -24.36
N VAL A 119 -12.16 1.53 -23.39
CA VAL A 119 -12.22 2.74 -22.57
C VAL A 119 -10.87 3.44 -22.62
N ASN A 120 -10.84 4.73 -22.99
CA ASN A 120 -9.62 5.55 -22.87
C ASN A 120 -9.54 6.07 -21.44
N HIS A 121 -8.75 5.41 -20.59
CA HIS A 121 -8.58 5.82 -19.20
C HIS A 121 -7.53 6.94 -19.12
N PRO A 122 -7.82 8.07 -18.44
CA PRO A 122 -6.87 9.19 -18.32
C PRO A 122 -5.66 8.85 -17.43
N GLY A 123 -5.68 7.69 -16.78
CA GLY A 123 -4.72 7.34 -15.75
C GLY A 123 -5.30 7.61 -14.36
N THR A 124 -4.54 7.21 -13.34
CA THR A 124 -4.91 7.40 -11.94
C THR A 124 -3.78 8.19 -11.28
N ALA A 125 -4.11 9.26 -10.56
CA ALA A 125 -3.12 9.99 -9.79
C ALA A 125 -2.50 9.10 -8.70
N PRO A 126 -1.20 9.25 -8.41
CA PRO A 126 -0.56 8.51 -7.33
C PRO A 126 -1.14 8.90 -5.97
N ASN A 127 -1.34 7.90 -5.10
CA ASN A 127 -1.53 8.10 -3.67
C ASN A 127 -0.31 7.51 -2.96
N ARG A 128 0.69 8.34 -2.68
CA ARG A 128 2.01 7.93 -2.19
C ARG A 128 2.02 7.62 -0.69
N TYR A 129 1.09 6.78 -0.24
CA TYR A 129 0.81 6.49 1.17
C TYR A 129 1.98 5.95 2.02
N LEU A 130 3.06 5.46 1.41
CA LEU A 130 4.30 5.11 2.12
C LEU A 130 5.28 6.29 2.17
N SER A 131 5.59 6.89 1.02
CA SER A 131 6.64 7.90 0.88
C SER A 131 6.21 9.27 1.42
N ASP A 132 4.95 9.65 1.23
CA ASP A 132 4.41 10.91 1.79
C ASP A 132 4.52 10.94 3.31
N ASN A 133 4.42 9.78 3.98
CA ASN A 133 4.43 9.66 5.44
C ASN A 133 5.82 9.45 6.05
N LEU A 134 6.89 9.37 5.24
CA LEU A 134 8.26 9.12 5.76
C LEU A 134 8.73 10.20 6.73
N HIS A 135 8.29 11.45 6.52
CA HIS A 135 8.62 12.58 7.38
C HIS A 135 8.23 12.36 8.85
N LEU A 136 7.17 11.57 9.12
CA LEU A 136 6.71 11.26 10.48
C LEU A 136 7.69 10.39 11.27
N THR A 137 8.69 9.80 10.61
CA THR A 137 9.65 8.89 11.24
C THR A 137 10.97 9.56 11.62
N ILE A 138 11.13 10.84 11.28
CA ILE A 138 12.38 11.60 11.47
C ILE A 138 12.30 12.51 12.71
N THR A 139 11.10 12.94 13.08
CA THR A 139 10.76 13.61 14.34
C THR A 139 10.73 12.66 15.53
#